data_AF-A0AAE0L0R0-F1
#
_entry.id   AF-A0AAE0L0R0-F1
#
_cell.length_a   1.000
_cell.length_b   1.000
_cell.length_c   1.000
_cell.angle_alpha   90.00
_cell.angle_beta   90.00
_cell.angle_gamma   90.00
#
_symmetry.space_group_name_H-M   'P 1'
#
loop_
_entity.id
_entity.type
_entity.pdbx_description
1 polymer ?
#
loop_
_entity_poly.entity_id
_entity_poly.type
_entity_poly.pdbx_seq_one_letter_code
_entity_poly.pdbx_strand_id
1 'polypeptide(L)'
;MIDESDDVAGDAHRWRTKSYVKLVGQRAMILKPIVEMGIDVLYADTDITWYKNPWEHVFGSGECNFYVQQEKSEVVGDYNCSGFLFIRASALMRLFMQVWEDKIIERVKKPGFFTDQEEMNILLECTSP
;
A
#
# COMPACT_ATOMS: atom_id res chain seq x y z
N MET A 1 8.09 -36.76 -0.36
CA MET A 1 9.27 -36.14 -0.97
C MET A 1 8.79 -34.84 -1.59
N ILE A 2 9.14 -33.71 -0.99
CA ILE A 2 8.91 -32.39 -1.58
C ILE A 2 10.14 -32.17 -2.47
N ASP A 3 9.89 -31.94 -3.75
CA ASP A 3 10.92 -31.64 -4.73
C ASP A 3 11.37 -30.19 -4.52
N GLU A 4 12.56 -30.01 -3.93
CA GLU A 4 13.29 -28.75 -3.83
C GLU A 4 14.02 -28.48 -5.15
N SER A 5 13.28 -28.27 -6.25
CA SER A 5 13.89 -27.88 -7.52
C SER A 5 13.65 -26.40 -7.83
N ASP A 6 14.72 -25.64 -7.56
CA ASP A 6 15.15 -24.40 -8.21
C ASP A 6 14.33 -23.11 -8.02
N ASP A 7 14.58 -22.48 -6.86
CA ASP A 7 14.52 -21.03 -6.68
C ASP A 7 15.51 -20.32 -7.61
N VAL A 8 15.08 -20.04 -8.84
CA VAL A 8 15.65 -18.93 -9.61
C VAL A 8 15.12 -17.65 -8.98
N ALA A 9 16.00 -16.89 -8.33
CA ALA A 9 15.75 -15.66 -7.57
C ALA A 9 15.06 -14.50 -8.34
N GLY A 10 14.47 -14.76 -9.52
CA GLY A 10 13.71 -13.81 -10.33
C GLY A 10 12.27 -14.21 -10.67
N ASP A 11 11.85 -15.48 -10.49
CA ASP A 11 10.52 -15.92 -10.95
C ASP A 11 9.45 -15.98 -9.84
N ALA A 12 9.86 -16.20 -8.59
CA ALA A 12 8.94 -16.35 -7.47
C ALA A 12 8.04 -15.12 -7.25
N HIS A 13 8.54 -13.91 -7.54
CA HIS A 13 7.85 -12.63 -7.27
C HIS A 13 7.42 -11.87 -8.53
N ARG A 14 7.33 -12.54 -9.68
CA ARG A 14 6.80 -11.90 -10.90
C ARG A 14 5.38 -11.37 -10.68
N TRP A 15 5.03 -10.33 -11.42
CA TRP A 15 3.68 -9.77 -11.43
C TRP A 15 2.62 -10.87 -11.56
N ARG A 16 1.59 -10.80 -10.71
CA ARG A 16 0.48 -11.77 -10.61
C ARG A 16 0.81 -13.16 -10.09
N THR A 17 2.03 -13.43 -9.60
CA THR A 17 2.29 -14.67 -8.85
C THR A 17 1.65 -14.63 -7.46
N LYS A 18 1.43 -15.80 -6.86
CA LYS A 18 0.94 -15.88 -5.47
C LYS A 18 1.89 -15.22 -4.48
N SER A 19 3.20 -15.36 -4.69
CA SER A 19 4.20 -14.74 -3.81
C SER A 19 4.27 -13.23 -3.99
N TYR A 20 4.02 -12.71 -5.20
CA TYR A 20 3.82 -11.27 -5.42
C TYR A 20 2.61 -10.75 -4.65
N VAL A 21 1.44 -11.40 -4.80
CA VAL A 21 0.22 -11.02 -4.07
C VAL A 21 0.42 -11.08 -2.55
N LYS A 22 1.13 -12.10 -2.06
CA LYS A 22 1.50 -12.21 -0.65
C LYS A 22 2.38 -11.03 -0.20
N LEU A 23 3.35 -10.63 -1.01
CA LEU A 23 4.26 -9.52 -0.71
C LEU A 23 3.50 -8.18 -0.65
N VAL A 24 2.77 -7.84 -1.72
CA VAL A 24 2.07 -6.54 -1.78
C VAL A 24 0.93 -6.44 -0.77
N GLY A 25 0.28 -7.58 -0.46
CA GLY A 25 -0.74 -7.64 0.58
C GLY A 25 -0.23 -7.38 2.01
N GLN A 26 1.08 -7.42 2.27
CA GLN A 26 1.63 -7.26 3.62
C GLN A 26 1.73 -5.82 4.11
N ARG A 27 1.60 -4.83 3.21
CA ARG A 27 1.84 -3.41 3.54
C ARG A 27 1.00 -2.93 4.73
N ALA A 28 -0.31 -3.15 4.71
CA ALA A 28 -1.19 -2.75 5.81
C ALA A 28 -0.82 -3.44 7.14
N MET A 29 -0.52 -4.74 7.10
CA MET A 29 -0.10 -5.54 8.28
C MET A 29 1.22 -5.03 8.89
N ILE A 30 2.14 -4.53 8.06
CA ILE A 30 3.44 -4.01 8.51
C ILE A 30 3.29 -2.58 9.07
N LEU A 31 2.54 -1.72 8.39
CA LEU A 31 2.43 -0.31 8.74
C LEU A 31 1.49 -0.07 9.93
N LYS A 32 0.42 -0.86 10.07
CA LYS A 32 -0.60 -0.68 11.10
C LYS A 32 -0.01 -0.65 12.52
N PRO A 33 0.82 -1.61 12.97
CA PRO A 33 1.42 -1.55 14.31
C PRO A 33 2.22 -0.28 14.56
N ILE A 34 2.89 0.27 13.53
CA ILE A 34 3.68 1.50 13.65
C ILE A 34 2.77 2.71 13.91
N VAL A 35 1.68 2.82 13.15
CA VAL A 35 0.66 3.85 13.34
C VAL A 35 -0.02 3.73 14.71
N GLU A 36 -0.28 2.50 15.17
CA GLU A 36 -0.85 2.22 16.51
C GLU A 36 0.08 2.61 17.65
N MET A 37 1.40 2.63 17.44
CA MET A 37 2.37 3.16 18.40
C MET A 37 2.38 4.69 18.49
N GLY A 38 1.62 5.39 17.65
CA GLY A 38 1.62 6.86 17.62
C GLY A 38 2.73 7.45 16.76
N ILE A 39 3.30 6.67 15.84
CA ILE A 39 4.42 7.08 15.00
C ILE A 39 3.91 7.42 13.60
N ASP A 40 4.16 8.65 13.16
CA ASP A 40 3.93 9.06 11.76
C ASP A 40 4.83 8.25 10.82
N VAL A 41 4.28 7.77 9.71
CA VAL A 41 4.98 6.90 8.77
C VAL A 41 5.14 7.60 7.42
N LEU A 42 6.37 7.68 6.92
CA LEU A 42 6.66 7.87 5.50
C LEU A 42 7.13 6.54 4.92
N TYR A 43 6.37 5.99 3.99
CA TYR A 43 6.62 4.71 3.35
C TYR A 43 6.97 4.91 1.88
N ALA A 44 7.94 4.13 1.40
CA ALA A 44 8.26 4.01 -0.01
C ALA A 44 8.64 2.57 -0.35
N ASP A 45 8.20 2.09 -1.51
CA ASP A 45 8.70 0.85 -2.10
C ASP A 45 10.20 0.98 -2.42
N THR A 46 10.89 -0.16 -2.50
CA THR A 46 12.36 -0.19 -2.68
C THR A 46 12.82 0.33 -4.05
N ASP A 47 11.92 0.40 -5.01
CA ASP A 47 12.13 0.92 -6.37
C ASP A 47 11.72 2.40 -6.52
N ILE A 48 11.24 3.02 -5.44
CA ILE A 48 10.96 4.46 -5.40
C ILE A 48 12.21 5.21 -4.94
N THR A 49 12.63 6.19 -5.74
CA THR A 49 13.74 7.09 -5.41
C THR A 49 13.28 8.53 -5.42
N TRP A 50 13.89 9.36 -4.57
CA TRP A 50 13.52 10.76 -4.44
C TRP A 50 14.63 11.66 -4.94
N TYR A 51 14.29 12.58 -5.85
CA TYR A 51 15.24 13.59 -6.32
C TYR A 51 15.52 14.67 -5.28
N LYS A 52 14.57 14.92 -4.38
CA LYS A 52 14.63 15.94 -3.32
C LYS A 52 14.08 15.38 -2.02
N ASN A 53 14.17 16.18 -0.96
CA ASN A 53 13.54 15.88 0.31
C ASN A 53 12.00 15.76 0.14
N PRO A 54 11.39 14.57 0.33
CA PRO A 54 9.95 14.41 0.15
C PRO A 54 9.13 15.19 1.18
N TRP A 55 9.71 15.51 2.34
CA TRP A 55 9.02 16.22 3.41
C TRP A 55 8.58 17.63 3.02
N GLU A 56 9.29 18.28 2.08
CA GLU A 56 8.90 19.59 1.55
C GLU A 56 7.54 19.56 0.85
N HIS A 57 7.18 18.43 0.24
CA HIS A 57 5.91 18.24 -0.45
C HIS A 57 4.81 17.69 0.47
N VAL A 58 5.18 16.79 1.40
CA VAL A 58 4.23 16.16 2.33
C VAL A 58 3.71 17.15 3.38
N PHE A 59 4.55 18.06 3.90
CA PHE A 59 4.15 19.02 4.93
C PHE A 59 3.77 20.41 4.41
N GLY A 60 3.99 20.69 3.13
CA GLY A 60 3.65 21.99 2.53
C GLY A 60 2.15 22.30 2.47
N SER A 61 1.28 21.32 2.71
CA SER A 61 -0.17 21.41 2.48
C SER A 61 -1.06 21.49 3.74
N GLY A 62 -0.51 21.45 4.96
CA GLY A 62 -1.27 21.55 6.23
C GLY A 62 -1.54 20.22 6.95
N GLU A 63 -2.58 20.16 7.80
CA GLU A 63 -2.94 19.00 8.64
C GLU A 63 -3.49 17.80 7.83
N CYS A 64 -2.68 17.23 6.94
CA CYS A 64 -3.05 16.04 6.18
C CYS A 64 -2.87 14.76 7.03
N ASN A 65 -3.92 13.93 7.12
CA ASN A 65 -3.83 12.62 7.80
C ASN A 65 -3.21 11.54 6.91
N PHE A 66 -3.36 11.65 5.59
CA PHE A 66 -2.94 10.64 4.64
C PHE A 66 -2.56 11.27 3.30
N TYR A 67 -1.32 11.06 2.88
CA TYR A 67 -0.84 11.42 1.56
C TYR A 67 -0.56 10.14 0.77
N VAL A 68 -1.00 10.12 -0.48
CA VAL A 68 -0.74 9.03 -1.42
C VAL A 68 -0.34 9.63 -2.76
N GLN A 69 0.64 9.01 -3.42
CA GLN A 69 1.02 9.43 -4.76
C GLN A 69 -0.11 9.15 -5.75
N GLN A 70 -0.55 10.17 -6.47
CA GLN A 70 -1.49 10.00 -7.58
C GLN A 70 -0.68 9.85 -8.88
N GLU A 71 -0.89 8.74 -9.58
CA GLU A 71 -0.32 8.51 -10.90
C GLU A 71 -1.28 8.98 -11.98
N LYS A 72 -0.79 9.85 -12.86
CA LYS A 72 -1.51 10.25 -14.06
C LYS A 72 -1.30 9.19 -15.13
N SER A 73 -2.35 8.42 -15.41
CA SER A 73 -2.36 7.46 -16.52
C SER A 73 -3.02 8.09 -17.74
N GLU A 74 -2.44 7.89 -18.92
CA GLU A 74 -3.05 8.33 -20.19
C GLU A 74 -4.23 7.44 -20.61
N VAL A 75 -4.43 6.26 -19.99
CA VAL A 75 -5.32 5.23 -20.55
C VAL A 75 -6.61 5.00 -19.75
N VAL A 76 -6.62 5.08 -18.42
CA VAL A 76 -7.87 5.12 -17.61
C VAL A 76 -7.57 5.64 -16.20
N GLY A 77 -8.22 6.75 -15.81
CA GLY A 77 -8.36 7.23 -14.43
C GLY A 77 -7.09 7.73 -13.76
N ASP A 78 -7.18 8.84 -13.02
CA ASP A 78 -6.15 9.11 -12.02
C ASP A 78 -6.23 8.01 -10.95
N TYR A 79 -5.12 7.34 -10.68
CA TYR A 79 -5.09 6.19 -9.76
C TYR A 79 -4.08 6.43 -8.65
N ASN A 80 -4.46 6.14 -7.40
CA ASN A 80 -3.54 6.29 -6.29
C ASN A 80 -2.59 5.09 -6.22
N CYS A 81 -1.29 5.36 -6.08
CA CYS A 81 -0.22 4.39 -5.98
C CYS A 81 0.16 4.15 -4.52
N SER A 82 0.10 2.89 -4.04
CA SER A 82 0.47 2.56 -2.65
C SER A 82 1.98 2.42 -2.44
N GLY A 83 2.79 2.63 -3.49
CA GLY A 83 4.24 2.60 -3.44
C GLY A 83 4.87 3.82 -2.76
N PHE A 84 4.13 4.91 -2.54
CA PHE A 84 4.60 6.06 -1.76
C PHE A 84 3.46 6.66 -0.93
N LEU A 85 3.60 6.58 0.40
CA LEU A 85 2.56 6.96 1.36
C LEU A 85 3.14 7.81 2.49
N PHE A 86 2.39 8.80 2.95
CA PHE A 86 2.55 9.35 4.29
C PHE A 86 1.28 9.13 5.11
N ILE A 87 1.43 8.63 6.32
CA ILE A 87 0.35 8.33 7.26
C ILE A 87 0.64 9.05 8.57
N ARG A 88 -0.22 9.98 8.95
CA ARG A 88 -0.19 10.58 10.29
C ARG A 88 -0.78 9.61 11.30
N ALA A 89 -0.12 9.44 12.43
CA ALA A 89 -0.63 8.63 13.53
C ALA A 89 -1.78 9.34 14.25
N SER A 90 -2.98 9.17 13.72
CA SER A 90 -4.23 9.70 14.29
C SER A 90 -5.25 8.57 14.52
N ALA A 91 -6.29 8.85 15.32
CA ALA A 91 -7.39 7.91 15.52
C ALA A 91 -8.07 7.52 14.20
N LEU A 92 -8.21 8.49 13.28
CA LEU A 92 -8.73 8.26 11.94
C LEU A 92 -7.86 7.27 11.17
N MET A 93 -6.54 7.46 11.17
CA MET A 93 -5.65 6.58 10.42
C MET A 93 -5.51 5.19 11.04
N ARG A 94 -5.61 5.05 12.36
CA ARG A 94 -5.69 3.71 12.99
C ARG A 94 -6.91 2.94 12.49
N LEU A 95 -8.07 3.60 12.40
CA LEU A 95 -9.28 2.98 11.85
C LEU A 95 -9.10 2.63 10.37
N PHE A 96 -8.54 3.55 9.57
CA PHE A 96 -8.25 3.28 8.16
C PHE A 96 -7.34 2.06 7.98
N MET A 97 -6.24 1.98 8.74
CA MET A 97 -5.30 0.86 8.67
C MET A 97 -5.96 -0.48 9.06
N GLN A 98 -6.83 -0.48 10.08
CA GLN A 98 -7.60 -1.67 10.46
C GLN A 98 -8.52 -2.12 9.32
N VAL A 99 -9.30 -1.21 8.75
CA VAL A 99 -10.24 -1.55 7.66
C VAL A 99 -9.49 -2.02 6.41
N TRP A 100 -8.36 -1.40 6.08
CA TRP A 100 -7.54 -1.81 4.94
C TRP A 100 -6.93 -3.21 5.12
N GLU A 101 -6.39 -3.51 6.30
CA GLU A 101 -5.92 -4.85 6.65
C GLU A 101 -7.05 -5.89 6.53
N ASP A 102 -8.23 -5.61 7.10
CA ASP A 102 -9.37 -6.52 7.05
C ASP A 102 -9.82 -6.80 5.62
N LYS A 103 -9.83 -5.78 4.75
CA LYS A 103 -10.16 -5.92 3.32
C LYS A 103 -9.15 -6.78 2.57
N ILE A 104 -7.86 -6.59 2.82
CA ILE A 104 -6.82 -7.45 2.25
C ILE A 104 -7.02 -8.90 2.72
N ILE A 105 -7.23 -9.13 4.02
CA ILE A 105 -7.46 -10.48 4.57
C ILE A 105 -8.70 -11.14 3.94
N GLU A 106 -9.77 -10.38 3.72
CA GLU A 106 -10.97 -10.84 3.00
C GLU A 106 -10.63 -11.21 1.55
N ARG A 107 -9.86 -10.36 0.86
CA ARG A 107 -9.55 -10.51 -0.56
C ARG A 107 -8.62 -11.69 -0.86
N VAL A 108 -7.66 -11.97 0.02
CA VAL A 108 -6.76 -13.15 -0.08
C VAL A 108 -7.54 -14.47 -0.10
N LYS A 109 -8.74 -14.52 0.49
CA LYS A 109 -9.58 -15.74 0.51
C LYS A 109 -10.33 -15.97 -0.81
N LYS A 110 -10.42 -14.95 -1.68
CA LYS A 110 -11.17 -15.00 -2.93
C LYS A 110 -10.24 -15.36 -4.10
N PRO A 111 -10.71 -16.14 -5.09
CA PRO A 111 -9.93 -16.39 -6.30
C PRO A 111 -9.73 -15.10 -7.11
N GLY A 112 -8.67 -15.07 -7.91
CA GLY A 112 -8.34 -13.95 -8.79
C GLY A 112 -7.24 -13.05 -8.23
N PHE A 113 -6.58 -12.36 -9.16
CA PHE A 113 -5.54 -11.38 -8.83
C PHE A 113 -6.11 -10.18 -8.08
N PHE A 114 -5.33 -9.62 -7.17
CA PHE A 114 -5.59 -8.33 -6.55
C PHE A 114 -4.30 -7.70 -6.03
N THR A 115 -4.36 -6.42 -5.70
CA THR A 115 -3.31 -5.69 -4.98
C THR A 115 -3.89 -4.97 -3.76
N ASP A 116 -3.05 -4.69 -2.76
CA ASP A 116 -3.45 -3.82 -1.64
C ASP A 116 -3.80 -2.40 -2.12
N GLN A 117 -3.19 -1.94 -3.21
CA GLN A 117 -3.47 -0.67 -3.87
C GLN A 117 -4.92 -0.59 -4.36
N GLU A 118 -5.46 -1.67 -4.93
CA GLU A 118 -6.87 -1.74 -5.33
C GLU A 118 -7.80 -1.59 -4.13
N GLU A 119 -7.55 -2.32 -3.05
CA GLU A 119 -8.36 -2.21 -1.83
C GLU A 119 -8.24 -0.81 -1.20
N MET A 120 -7.05 -0.20 -1.21
CA MET A 120 -6.85 1.17 -0.75
C MET A 120 -7.67 2.17 -1.57
N ASN A 121 -7.63 2.09 -2.90
CA ASN A 121 -8.38 2.99 -3.78
C ASN A 121 -9.89 2.86 -3.57
N ILE A 122 -10.41 1.63 -3.40
CA ILE A 122 -11.83 1.40 -3.09
C ILE A 122 -12.22 2.12 -1.79
N LEU A 123 -11.38 2.03 -0.75
CA LEU A 123 -11.64 2.72 0.53
C LEU A 123 -11.64 4.25 0.39
N LEU A 124 -10.77 4.80 -0.46
CA LEU A 124 -10.71 6.24 -0.71
C LEU A 124 -11.91 6.73 -1.54
N GLU A 125 -12.36 5.94 -2.53
CA GLU A 125 -13.53 6.26 -3.35
C GLU A 125 -14.84 6.24 -2.54
N CYS A 126 -14.98 5.29 -1.61
CA CYS A 126 -16.16 5.19 -0.72
C CYS A 126 -16.33 6.38 0.25
N THR A 127 -15.42 7.35 0.23
CA THR A 127 -15.48 8.57 1.06
C THR A 127 -15.79 9.86 0.28
N SER A 128 -16.05 9.77 -1.03
CA SER A 128 -16.54 10.90 -1.81
C SER A 128 -18.06 11.05 -1.61
N PRO A 129 -18.57 12.19 -1.11
CA PRO A 129 -20.01 12.44 -0.98
C PRO A 129 -20.74 12.54 -2.33
#